data_AF-A0A081AQ56-F1
#
_entry.id   AF-A0A081AQ56-F1
#
_cell.length_a   1.000
_cell.length_b   1.000
_cell.length_c   1.000
_cell.angle_alpha   90.00
_cell.angle_beta   90.00
_cell.angle_gamma   90.00
#
_symmetry.space_group_name_H-M   'P 1'
#
loop_
_entity.id
_entity.type
_entity.pdbx_description
1 polymer ?
#
loop_
_entity_poly.entity_id
_entity_poly.type
_entity_poly.pdbx_seq_one_letter_code
_entity_poly.pdbx_strand_id
1 'polypeptide(L)'
;MGMKAATVEKGTSLCDQNIEVGAWFNDVSIKVGSLRMPNVRGSDERFAYTEDDIPVCTCKLADDAEQGCEEGSINRSMRFECVVELCPCGEHSSNRQLQLGSTFVTAVVDCGGKGVGVITREDVKVGRFIGEYVAWR
;
A
#
# COMPACT_ATOMS: atom_id res chain seq x y z
N MET A 1 4.98 25.49 8.76
CA MET A 1 3.55 25.49 8.35
C MET A 1 2.93 24.20 8.84
N GLY A 2 2.07 24.29 9.87
CA GLY A 2 1.54 23.12 10.57
C GLY A 2 0.49 22.38 9.73
N MET A 3 0.69 21.09 9.53
CA MET A 3 -0.26 20.20 8.86
C MET A 3 -1.22 19.65 9.90
N LYS A 4 -2.52 19.90 9.72
CA LYS A 4 -3.58 19.39 10.61
C LYS A 4 -3.85 17.92 10.29
N ALA A 5 -3.84 17.08 11.32
CA ALA A 5 -4.44 15.74 11.25
C ALA A 5 -5.93 15.86 10.90
N ALA A 6 -6.46 14.93 10.11
CA ALA A 6 -7.88 14.85 9.81
C ALA A 6 -8.65 14.63 11.13
N THR A 7 -9.27 15.68 11.66
CA THR A 7 -10.16 15.60 12.82
C THR A 7 -11.54 15.16 12.35
N VAL A 8 -12.02 14.02 12.88
CA VAL A 8 -13.39 13.53 12.68
C VAL A 8 -14.38 14.55 13.25
N GLU A 9 -15.16 15.20 12.39
CA GLU A 9 -16.26 16.08 12.84
C GLU A 9 -17.40 15.24 13.43
N LYS A 10 -17.74 15.48 14.70
CA LYS A 10 -18.85 14.82 15.39
C LYS A 10 -20.16 14.99 14.60
N GLY A 11 -20.73 13.89 14.11
CA GLY A 11 -22.06 13.85 13.52
C GLY A 11 -22.13 13.55 12.02
N THR A 12 -21.00 13.36 11.34
CA THR A 12 -20.97 12.89 9.95
C THR A 12 -20.76 11.37 9.90
N SER A 13 -21.47 10.68 8.99
CA SER A 13 -21.20 9.25 8.78
C SER A 13 -19.80 9.09 8.18
N LEU A 14 -19.08 8.02 8.53
CA LEU A 14 -17.75 7.73 7.94
C LEU A 14 -17.81 7.68 6.40
N CYS A 15 -18.97 7.37 5.83
CA CYS A 15 -19.23 7.32 4.39
C CYS A 15 -19.43 8.69 3.74
N ASP A 16 -19.58 9.77 4.52
CA ASP A 16 -19.80 11.15 4.05
C ASP A 16 -18.55 12.03 4.15
N GLN A 17 -17.48 11.50 4.74
CA GLN A 17 -16.19 12.18 4.82
C GLN A 17 -15.40 11.89 3.54
N ASN A 18 -15.27 12.90 2.68
CA ASN A 18 -14.32 12.87 1.56
C ASN A 18 -12.89 12.89 2.11
N ILE A 19 -12.39 11.75 2.58
CA ILE A 19 -10.95 11.53 2.58
C ILE A 19 -10.59 11.54 1.10
N GLU A 20 -9.80 12.52 0.66
CA GLU A 20 -9.33 12.63 -0.74
C GLU A 20 -8.43 11.45 -1.11
N VAL A 21 -9.02 10.27 -1.27
CA VAL A 21 -8.48 9.11 -1.96
C VAL A 21 -9.40 8.90 -3.14
N GLY A 22 -9.10 9.59 -4.23
CA GLY A 22 -9.89 9.53 -5.45
C GLY A 22 -9.93 8.11 -6.00
N ALA A 23 -11.02 7.38 -5.74
CA ALA A 23 -11.44 6.23 -6.51
C ALA A 23 -12.95 6.03 -6.34
N TRP A 24 -13.68 6.24 -7.43
CA TRP A 24 -15.10 5.98 -7.55
C TRP A 24 -15.28 4.50 -7.93
N PHE A 25 -16.04 3.73 -7.16
CA PHE A 25 -16.31 2.32 -7.45
C PHE A 25 -17.80 2.13 -7.70
N ASN A 26 -18.17 1.94 -8.97
CA ASN A 26 -19.46 1.34 -9.33
C ASN A 26 -19.16 -0.10 -9.79
N ASP A 27 -19.84 -1.07 -9.18
CA ASP A 27 -19.80 -2.53 -9.45
C ASP A 27 -18.56 -3.33 -8.99
N VAL A 28 -18.07 -3.12 -7.76
CA VAL A 28 -17.12 -4.06 -7.13
C VAL A 28 -17.84 -4.94 -6.11
N SER A 29 -18.04 -6.22 -6.46
CA SER A 29 -18.34 -7.25 -5.47
C SER A 29 -17.09 -7.49 -4.61
N ILE A 30 -16.98 -6.80 -3.48
CA ILE A 30 -15.88 -7.01 -2.52
C ILE A 30 -16.16 -8.33 -1.79
N LYS A 31 -15.71 -9.45 -2.37
CA LYS A 31 -15.51 -10.69 -1.60
C LYS A 31 -14.22 -10.52 -0.82
N VAL A 32 -14.33 -10.25 0.49
CA VAL A 32 -13.20 -10.39 1.43
C VAL A 32 -12.96 -11.89 1.64
N GLY A 33 -12.46 -12.56 0.62
CA GLY A 33 -11.96 -13.93 0.66
C GLY A 33 -10.45 -13.89 0.78
N SER A 34 -9.89 -14.65 1.72
CA SER A 34 -8.44 -14.83 1.87
C SER A 34 -7.88 -15.61 0.67
N LEU A 35 -7.69 -14.94 -0.46
CA LEU A 35 -7.00 -15.47 -1.63
C LEU A 35 -5.99 -14.42 -2.08
N ARG A 36 -4.78 -14.53 -1.54
CA ARG A 36 -3.61 -13.81 -2.01
C ARG A 36 -3.15 -14.44 -3.31
N MET A 37 -3.60 -13.90 -4.44
CA MET A 37 -3.07 -14.28 -5.74
C MET A 37 -2.39 -13.07 -6.38
N PRO A 38 -1.16 -13.22 -6.90
CA PRO A 38 -0.55 -12.17 -7.70
C PRO A 38 -1.41 -11.93 -8.95
N ASN A 39 -1.42 -10.70 -9.45
CA ASN A 39 -2.08 -10.38 -10.72
C ASN A 39 -1.43 -11.20 -11.86
N VAL A 40 -2.14 -12.20 -12.40
CA VAL A 40 -1.68 -13.01 -13.54
C VAL A 40 -2.24 -12.41 -14.83
N ARG A 41 -1.38 -11.84 -15.68
CA ARG A 41 -1.76 -11.47 -17.05
C ARG A 41 -1.90 -12.75 -17.87
N GLY A 42 -3.09 -13.02 -18.42
CA GLY A 42 -3.37 -14.18 -19.27
C GLY A 42 -2.85 -14.03 -20.71
N SER A 43 -1.65 -13.51 -20.90
CA SER A 43 -0.89 -13.61 -22.15
C SER A 43 0.52 -14.02 -21.75
N ASP A 44 1.01 -15.09 -22.35
CA ASP A 44 2.14 -15.96 -21.96
C ASP A 44 3.54 -15.31 -21.94
N GLU A 45 3.64 -13.98 -21.86
CA GLU A 45 4.92 -13.27 -21.79
C GLU A 45 5.08 -12.61 -20.42
N ARG A 46 5.78 -13.30 -19.52
CA ARG A 46 6.40 -12.65 -18.36
C ARG A 46 7.50 -11.73 -18.90
N PHE A 47 7.31 -10.42 -18.81
CA PHE A 47 8.44 -9.49 -18.77
C PHE A 47 9.23 -9.82 -17.49
N ALA A 48 10.19 -10.74 -17.62
CA ALA A 48 11.10 -11.08 -16.54
C ALA A 48 12.19 -10.00 -16.53
N TYR A 49 12.15 -9.13 -15.52
CA TYR A 49 13.27 -8.25 -15.22
C TYR A 49 14.47 -9.11 -14.81
N THR A 50 15.64 -8.78 -15.34
CA THR A 50 16.92 -9.35 -14.87
C THR A 50 17.39 -8.57 -13.64
N GLU A 51 18.34 -9.11 -12.88
CA GLU A 51 18.89 -8.41 -11.70
C GLU A 51 19.50 -7.05 -12.07
N ASP A 52 20.06 -6.91 -13.27
CA ASP A 52 20.62 -5.67 -13.80
C ASP A 52 19.56 -4.60 -14.09
N ASP A 53 18.29 -5.00 -14.26
CA ASP A 53 17.17 -4.08 -14.51
C ASP A 53 16.58 -3.50 -13.21
N ILE A 54 16.98 -4.03 -12.05
CA ILE A 54 16.40 -3.67 -10.74
C ILE A 54 17.22 -2.54 -10.11
N PRO A 55 16.63 -1.35 -9.88
CA PRO A 55 17.36 -0.23 -9.30
C PRO A 55 17.77 -0.51 -7.85
N VAL A 56 19.05 -0.26 -7.55
CA VAL A 56 19.62 -0.43 -6.21
C VAL A 56 19.59 0.89 -5.45
N CYS A 57 19.00 0.89 -4.24
CA CYS A 57 19.00 2.08 -3.39
C CYS A 57 20.33 2.28 -2.65
N THR A 58 20.65 3.53 -2.29
CA THR A 58 21.87 3.88 -1.55
C THR A 58 21.62 4.07 -0.04
N CYS A 59 20.58 3.43 0.50
CA CYS A 59 20.23 3.56 1.92
C CYS A 59 21.30 2.96 2.82
N LYS A 60 21.36 3.42 4.07
CA LYS A 60 22.18 2.81 5.13
C LYS A 60 21.26 2.45 6.29
N LEU A 61 21.41 1.24 6.82
CA LEU A 61 20.77 0.88 8.07
C LEU A 61 21.61 1.48 9.20
N ALA A 62 21.01 2.29 10.07
CA ALA A 62 21.70 2.75 11.28
C ALA A 62 21.82 1.59 12.27
N ASP A 63 22.88 1.57 13.08
CA ASP A 63 23.19 0.45 13.99
C ASP A 63 22.07 0.17 15.01
N ASP A 64 21.24 1.17 15.31
CA ASP A 64 20.11 1.11 16.25
C ASP A 64 18.72 1.11 15.57
N ALA A 65 18.66 1.12 14.24
CA ALA A 65 17.40 1.18 13.51
C ALA A 65 16.83 -0.21 13.26
N GLU A 66 15.56 -0.42 13.65
CA GLU A 66 14.81 -1.65 13.35
C GLU A 66 14.47 -1.77 11.85
N GLN A 67 14.36 -0.64 11.15
CA GLN A 67 13.96 -0.58 9.74
C GLN A 67 14.81 0.41 8.94
N GLY A 68 15.06 0.06 7.68
CA GLY A 68 15.73 0.89 6.68
C GLY A 68 14.81 1.28 5.52
N CYS A 69 15.34 2.05 4.57
CA CYS A 69 14.62 2.50 3.38
C CYS A 69 13.31 3.25 3.67
N GLU A 70 13.32 4.12 4.68
CA GLU A 70 12.18 4.99 5.03
C GLU A 70 12.01 6.13 3.99
N GLU A 71 11.66 7.34 4.42
CA GLU A 71 11.30 8.45 3.51
C GLU A 71 12.45 8.89 2.59
N GLY A 72 13.71 8.76 3.02
CA GLY A 72 14.90 9.14 2.24
C GLY A 72 15.37 8.13 1.18
N SER A 73 14.63 7.05 0.93
CA SER A 73 15.01 6.04 -0.07
C SER A 73 14.73 6.53 -1.50
N ILE A 74 15.75 6.52 -2.36
CA ILE A 74 15.58 6.87 -3.79
C ILE A 74 14.60 5.93 -4.50
N ASN A 75 14.61 4.63 -4.16
CA ASN A 75 13.66 3.68 -4.71
C ASN A 75 12.22 4.02 -4.30
N ARG A 76 12.01 4.45 -3.05
CA ARG A 76 10.70 4.92 -2.57
C ARG A 76 10.24 6.17 -3.31
N SER A 77 11.13 7.15 -3.51
CA SER A 77 10.81 8.37 -4.27
C SER A 77 10.46 8.07 -5.74
N MET A 78 11.12 7.07 -6.33
CA MET A 78 10.87 6.62 -7.71
C MET A 78 9.78 5.55 -7.84
N ARG A 79 9.14 5.15 -6.72
CA ARG A 79 8.08 4.12 -6.67
C ARG A 79 8.54 2.72 -7.13
N PHE A 80 9.80 2.39 -6.88
CA PHE A 80 10.33 1.02 -6.98
C PHE A 80 10.40 0.37 -5.60
N GLU A 81 10.06 -0.92 -5.51
CA GLU A 81 10.28 -1.71 -4.30
C GLU A 81 11.73 -2.21 -4.24
N CYS A 82 12.27 -2.30 -3.03
CA CYS A 82 13.58 -2.89 -2.83
C CYS A 82 13.50 -4.41 -2.95
N VAL A 83 14.55 -5.04 -3.44
CA VAL A 83 14.73 -6.50 -3.39
C VAL A 83 15.79 -6.82 -2.35
N VAL A 84 15.57 -7.86 -1.53
CA VAL A 84 16.46 -8.20 -0.39
C VAL A 84 17.91 -8.34 -0.84
N GLU A 85 18.13 -9.09 -1.91
CA GLU A 85 19.47 -9.43 -2.41
C GLU A 85 20.27 -8.22 -2.90
N LEU A 86 19.58 -7.14 -3.30
CA LEU A 86 20.22 -5.95 -3.87
C LEU A 86 20.26 -4.77 -2.89
N CYS A 87 19.35 -4.74 -1.91
CA CYS A 87 19.21 -3.62 -1.00
C CYS A 87 20.28 -3.68 0.10
N PRO A 88 21.01 -2.58 0.38
CA PRO A 88 21.96 -2.54 1.50
C PRO A 88 21.30 -2.70 2.88
N CYS A 89 19.99 -2.45 2.99
CA CYS A 89 19.23 -2.71 4.22
C CYS A 89 18.70 -4.16 4.31
N GLY A 90 18.87 -4.99 3.28
CA GLY A 90 18.44 -6.39 3.24
C GLY A 90 16.99 -6.59 3.70
N GLU A 91 16.79 -7.52 4.63
CA GLU A 91 15.48 -7.83 5.20
C GLU A 91 14.88 -6.68 6.03
N HIS A 92 15.70 -5.78 6.55
CA HIS A 92 15.25 -4.62 7.32
C HIS A 92 14.64 -3.52 6.45
N SER A 93 14.63 -3.66 5.13
CA SER A 93 14.03 -2.68 4.23
C SER A 93 12.50 -2.60 4.40
N SER A 94 12.02 -1.43 4.80
CA SER A 94 10.57 -1.12 4.87
C SER A 94 9.92 -0.84 3.51
N ASN A 95 10.70 -0.86 2.43
CA ASN A 95 10.23 -0.59 1.05
C ASN A 95 9.98 -1.89 0.28
N ARG A 96 9.29 -2.83 0.96
CA ARG A 96 8.98 -4.20 0.50
C ARG A 96 7.50 -4.57 0.71
N GLN A 97 6.62 -3.57 0.82
CA GLN A 97 5.26 -3.75 1.33
C GLN A 97 4.36 -4.48 0.34
N LEU A 98 4.58 -4.30 -0.96
CA LEU A 98 3.88 -5.05 -2.01
C LEU A 98 4.33 -6.52 -2.03
N GLN A 99 5.64 -6.77 -1.92
CA GLN A 99 6.18 -8.13 -1.86
C GLN A 99 5.69 -8.88 -0.61
N LEU A 100 5.65 -8.21 0.54
CA LEU A 100 5.22 -8.80 1.81
C LEU A 100 3.70 -8.88 1.94
N GLY A 101 2.94 -8.09 1.17
CA GLY A 101 1.49 -8.01 1.27
C GLY A 101 1.02 -7.47 2.62
N SER A 102 1.77 -6.52 3.17
CA SER A 102 1.44 -5.87 4.44
C SER A 102 0.30 -4.88 4.20
N THR A 103 -0.84 -5.12 4.84
CA THR A 103 -2.02 -4.25 4.76
C THR A 103 -2.59 -3.99 6.14
N PHE A 104 -3.38 -2.93 6.26
CA PHE A 104 -4.09 -2.61 7.49
C PHE A 104 -5.26 -3.57 7.76
N VAL A 105 -5.71 -3.62 9.02
CA VAL A 105 -6.95 -4.28 9.43
C VAL A 105 -8.13 -3.49 8.89
N THR A 106 -8.81 -4.04 7.89
CA THR A 106 -9.96 -3.40 7.25
C THR A 106 -11.31 -3.97 7.72
N ALA A 107 -12.37 -3.19 7.57
CA ALA A 107 -13.74 -3.62 7.73
C ALA A 107 -14.61 -3.14 6.57
N VAL A 108 -15.67 -3.89 6.30
CA VAL A 108 -16.67 -3.57 5.28
C VAL A 108 -17.88 -2.93 5.97
N VAL A 109 -18.37 -1.83 5.41
CA VAL A 109 -19.50 -1.07 5.96
C VAL A 109 -20.52 -0.76 4.86
N ASP A 110 -21.80 -0.72 5.22
CA ASP A 110 -22.86 -0.25 4.33
C ASP A 110 -22.89 1.29 4.33
N CYS A 111 -22.73 1.88 3.16
CA CYS A 111 -22.77 3.32 2.92
C CYS A 111 -24.07 3.78 2.22
N GLY A 112 -25.14 2.99 2.32
CA GLY A 112 -26.48 3.33 1.83
C GLY A 112 -26.48 3.55 0.32
N GLY A 113 -26.87 4.76 -0.11
CA GLY A 113 -26.95 5.10 -1.53
C GLY A 113 -25.60 5.03 -2.29
N LYS A 114 -24.47 5.01 -1.58
CA LYS A 114 -23.12 4.87 -2.15
C LYS A 114 -22.66 3.40 -2.27
N GLY A 115 -23.48 2.45 -1.82
CA GLY A 115 -23.12 1.03 -1.81
C GLY A 115 -22.26 0.65 -0.61
N VAL A 116 -21.29 -0.24 -0.82
CA VAL A 116 -20.47 -0.83 0.25
C VAL A 116 -19.10 -0.16 0.30
N GLY A 117 -18.71 0.34 1.48
CA GLY A 117 -17.41 0.96 1.74
C GLY A 117 -16.44 0.01 2.45
N VAL A 118 -15.14 0.32 2.34
CA VAL A 118 -14.07 -0.32 3.11
C VAL A 118 -13.40 0.74 3.98
N ILE A 119 -13.25 0.46 5.27
CA ILE A 119 -12.59 1.32 6.24
C ILE A 119 -11.41 0.60 6.89
N THR A 120 -10.41 1.35 7.34
CA THR A 120 -9.37 0.85 8.26
C THR A 120 -9.86 0.92 9.71
N ARG A 121 -9.43 -0.03 10.57
CA ARG A 121 -9.69 -0.04 12.01
C ARG A 121 -8.55 0.52 12.84
N GLU A 122 -7.49 0.98 12.20
CA GLU A 122 -6.29 1.50 12.84
C GLU A 122 -5.87 2.84 12.22
N ASP A 123 -5.14 3.63 13.02
CA ASP A 123 -4.66 4.95 12.62
C ASP A 123 -3.62 4.85 11.50
N VAL A 124 -3.89 5.54 10.39
CA VAL A 124 -3.01 5.54 9.23
C VAL A 124 -2.24 6.86 9.17
N LYS A 125 -0.91 6.78 9.19
CA LYS A 125 -0.06 7.94 8.93
C LYS A 125 -0.07 8.30 7.45
N VAL A 126 -0.02 9.59 7.14
CA VAL A 126 0.10 10.09 5.76
C VAL A 126 1.33 9.46 5.08
N GLY A 127 1.17 9.04 3.82
CA GLY A 127 2.24 8.41 3.05
C GLY A 127 2.47 6.91 3.33
N ARG A 128 1.65 6.27 4.17
CA ARG A 128 1.69 4.81 4.37
C ARG A 128 0.98 4.06 3.23
N PHE A 129 1.51 2.89 2.90
CA PHE A 129 0.88 1.98 1.96
C PHE A 129 -0.36 1.34 2.58
N ILE A 130 -1.50 1.41 1.88
CA ILE A 130 -2.77 0.87 2.39
C ILE A 130 -2.97 -0.59 2.00
N GLY A 131 -2.69 -0.90 0.73
CA GLY A 131 -2.91 -2.22 0.14
C GLY A 131 -2.80 -2.17 -1.38
N GLU A 132 -2.81 -3.35 -1.99
CA GLU A 132 -2.79 -3.52 -3.44
C GLU A 132 -4.21 -3.73 -3.98
N TYR A 133 -4.53 -3.06 -5.08
CA TYR A 133 -5.71 -3.40 -5.85
C TYR A 133 -5.39 -4.56 -6.78
N VAL A 134 -5.83 -5.76 -6.40
CA VAL A 134 -5.70 -6.99 -7.19
C VAL A 134 -7.04 -7.39 -7.78
N ALA A 135 -7.01 -7.94 -8.98
CA ALA A 135 -8.22 -8.41 -9.65
C ALA A 135 -8.00 -9.83 -10.19
N TRP A 136 -9.08 -10.62 -10.18
CA TRP A 136 -9.12 -11.90 -10.85
C TRP A 136 -9.37 -11.71 -12.35
N ARG A 137 -8.83 -12.61 -13.18
CA ARG A 137 -9.24 -12.78 -14.58
C ARG A 137 -10.21 -13.93 -14.71
#